data_AF-T0BQV5-F1
#
_entry.id   AF-T0BQV5-F1
#
_cell.length_a   1.000
_cell.length_b   1.000
_cell.length_c   1.000
_cell.angle_alpha   90.00
_cell.angle_beta   90.00
_cell.angle_gamma   90.00
#
_symmetry.space_group_name_H-M   'P 1'
#
loop_
_entity.id
_entity.type
_entity.pdbx_description
1 polymer ?
#
loop_
_entity_poly.entity_id
_entity_poly.type
_entity_poly.pdbx_seq_one_letter_code
_entity_poly.pdbx_strand_id
1 'polypeptide(L)'
;MGSVRTQKEFPEITSRPTLFGLDKNAFLVTLTSFLGWTMVNMDGSFFSNVYPLIQKSLHLAAWTIGAITASMAIAGCIATLIAGPLSDYLGRKVIFQWTIVFTALGSALSALSGGFISLLIARCFTMAGNASEWMIGQVMVTEGTPSRSRGWWTGVAQVGWPVGWFLTSVVVARLAPAWGWRGVFWAGLIPVFLILLTRIFVKESDRFNDLKRLRAKVKKTGSLDEENVSAQYEVNQQEAVQFTYRQLFNSDLRKTTILLWVWQFVYNYGLYAVAYFLPTISAAHGFTLSNTWTINAWGTGVGAFGYLAAAYLGNRFGRRSIALIWLFLGGIAGVFFAFGTHSPGQMAFWWAAYYFFTVGHMGVYIPYMLENFPTRARGTGASLMSFANWAALLLAGLTSQWMVHTIGVEYATFIWLGIASWIACACGFGTRKIKPGMELEDIIT
;
A
#
# COMPACT_ATOMS: atom_id res chain seq x y z
N MET A 1 -34.95 -10.19 -37.52
CA MET A 1 -33.69 -9.41 -37.57
C MET A 1 -33.91 -8.14 -36.74
N GLY A 2 -33.45 -8.16 -35.49
CA GLY A 2 -33.69 -7.07 -34.54
C GLY A 2 -32.69 -5.93 -34.74
N SER A 3 -33.20 -4.71 -34.79
CA SER A 3 -32.45 -3.46 -34.96
C SER A 3 -31.44 -3.24 -33.84
N VAL A 4 -30.16 -3.08 -34.21
CA VAL A 4 -29.08 -2.65 -33.33
C VAL A 4 -29.42 -1.26 -32.77
N ARG A 5 -29.61 -1.14 -31.45
CA ARG A 5 -29.76 0.16 -30.78
C ARG A 5 -28.46 0.93 -30.95
N THR A 6 -28.54 2.07 -31.60
CA THR A 6 -27.51 3.09 -31.73
C THR A 6 -26.97 3.49 -30.35
N GLN A 7 -25.64 3.57 -30.23
CA GLN A 7 -24.94 4.11 -29.06
C GLN A 7 -25.52 5.48 -28.72
N LYS A 8 -26.12 5.62 -27.53
CA LYS A 8 -26.47 6.93 -26.98
C LYS A 8 -25.18 7.75 -26.87
N GLU A 9 -25.18 8.92 -27.49
CA GLU A 9 -24.16 9.95 -27.31
C GLU A 9 -23.96 10.20 -25.81
N PHE A 10 -22.74 9.97 -25.33
CA PHE A 10 -22.34 10.35 -23.98
C PHE A 10 -22.42 11.88 -23.86
N PRO A 11 -22.98 12.43 -22.77
CA PRO A 11 -23.04 13.88 -22.59
C PRO A 11 -21.63 14.48 -22.61
N GLU A 12 -21.47 15.58 -23.35
CA GLU A 12 -20.24 16.38 -23.42
C GLU A 12 -19.68 16.63 -22.01
N ILE A 13 -18.48 16.10 -21.77
CA ILE A 13 -17.74 16.33 -20.53
C ILE A 13 -17.39 17.82 -20.51
N THR A 14 -18.17 18.61 -19.78
CA THR A 14 -17.81 20.00 -19.43
C THR A 14 -16.34 20.05 -19.05
N SER A 15 -15.54 20.80 -19.82
CA SER A 15 -14.09 20.84 -19.72
C SER A 15 -13.68 21.47 -18.38
N ARG A 16 -13.62 20.66 -17.32
CA ARG A 16 -13.04 21.05 -16.03
C ARG A 16 -11.59 21.48 -16.31
N PRO A 17 -11.08 22.55 -15.68
CA PRO A 17 -9.71 22.97 -15.87
C PRO A 17 -8.78 21.80 -15.53
N THR A 18 -8.01 21.37 -16.52
CA THR A 18 -7.11 20.21 -16.41
C THR A 18 -5.72 20.67 -16.01
N LEU A 19 -5.18 20.12 -14.92
CA LEU A 19 -3.79 20.27 -14.53
C LEU A 19 -3.06 18.96 -14.84
N PHE A 20 -2.04 18.99 -15.70
CA PHE A 20 -1.34 17.78 -16.17
C PHE A 20 -2.28 16.69 -16.76
N GLY A 21 -3.40 17.09 -17.35
CA GLY A 21 -4.39 16.15 -17.91
C GLY A 21 -5.34 15.52 -16.87
N LEU A 22 -5.31 15.96 -15.61
CA LEU A 22 -6.26 15.61 -14.56
C LEU A 22 -7.20 16.76 -14.25
N ASP A 23 -8.43 16.48 -13.84
CA ASP A 23 -9.27 17.51 -13.24
C ASP A 23 -8.62 18.04 -11.92
N LYS A 24 -8.96 19.26 -11.53
CA LYS A 24 -8.36 19.90 -10.35
C LYS A 24 -8.50 19.05 -9.08
N ASN A 25 -9.62 18.33 -8.90
CA ASN A 25 -9.84 17.51 -7.72
C ASN A 25 -9.00 16.23 -7.73
N ALA A 26 -8.92 15.54 -8.87
CA ALA A 26 -8.11 14.35 -9.08
C ALA A 26 -6.63 14.64 -8.90
N PHE A 27 -6.17 15.80 -9.37
CA PHE A 27 -4.80 16.26 -9.10
C PHE A 27 -4.57 16.46 -7.60
N LEU A 28 -5.48 17.17 -6.91
CA LEU A 28 -5.37 17.39 -5.46
C LEU A 28 -5.43 16.08 -4.67
N VAL A 29 -6.29 15.13 -5.05
CA VAL A 29 -6.36 13.79 -4.45
C VAL A 29 -5.03 13.07 -4.66
N THR A 30 -4.50 13.05 -5.87
CA THR A 30 -3.23 12.38 -6.18
C THR A 30 -2.06 13.00 -5.41
N LEU A 31 -1.98 14.33 -5.35
CA LEU A 31 -0.96 15.05 -4.60
C LEU A 31 -1.07 14.79 -3.09
N THR A 32 -2.27 14.88 -2.52
CA THR A 32 -2.49 14.67 -1.08
C THR A 32 -2.33 13.21 -0.66
N SER A 33 -2.60 12.26 -1.56
CA SER A 33 -2.27 10.84 -1.37
C SER A 33 -0.77 10.60 -1.46
N PHE A 34 -0.06 11.18 -2.44
CA PHE A 34 1.41 11.09 -2.52
C PHE A 34 2.08 11.66 -1.26
N LEU A 35 1.73 12.89 -0.87
CA LEU A 35 2.30 13.54 0.31
C LEU A 35 1.91 12.82 1.60
N GLY A 36 0.65 12.41 1.73
CA GLY A 36 0.16 11.63 2.87
C GLY A 36 0.93 10.33 3.05
N TRP A 37 1.04 9.57 1.95
CA TRP A 37 1.77 8.31 1.93
C TRP A 37 3.26 8.51 2.24
N THR A 38 3.87 9.58 1.74
CA THR A 38 5.25 9.96 2.08
C THR A 38 5.41 10.20 3.56
N MET A 39 4.56 11.03 4.17
CA MET A 39 4.71 11.42 5.57
C MET A 39 4.42 10.29 6.54
N VAL A 40 3.40 9.50 6.24
CA VAL A 40 3.03 8.34 7.03
C VAL A 40 4.16 7.30 7.05
N ASN A 41 4.82 7.06 5.90
CA ASN A 41 5.99 6.19 5.87
C ASN A 41 7.20 6.82 6.52
N MET A 42 7.38 8.14 6.40
CA MET A 42 8.45 8.84 7.08
C MET A 42 8.33 8.67 8.60
N ASP A 43 7.13 8.85 9.16
CA ASP A 43 6.84 8.71 10.59
C ASP A 43 7.00 7.26 11.07
N GLY A 44 6.42 6.31 10.33
CA GLY A 44 6.58 4.88 10.64
C GLY A 44 8.06 4.45 10.66
N SER A 45 8.87 5.00 9.76
CA SER A 45 10.29 4.67 9.64
C SER A 45 11.15 5.34 10.71
N PHE A 46 10.67 6.39 11.40
CA PHE A 46 11.43 7.00 12.49
C PHE A 46 11.76 5.99 13.57
N PHE A 47 10.78 5.18 13.99
CA PHE A 47 10.99 4.16 15.03
C PHE A 47 12.12 3.20 14.63
N SER A 48 12.10 2.67 13.41
CA SER A 48 13.14 1.76 12.92
C SER A 48 14.54 2.38 12.88
N ASN A 49 14.65 3.71 12.76
CA ASN A 49 15.94 4.42 12.71
C ASN A 49 16.43 4.88 14.10
N VAL A 50 15.52 5.20 15.02
CA VAL A 50 15.88 5.76 16.34
C VAL A 50 15.66 4.79 17.50
N TYR A 51 15.18 3.56 17.27
CA TYR A 51 14.96 2.59 18.35
C TYR A 51 16.19 2.33 19.23
N PRO A 52 17.46 2.35 18.75
CA PRO A 52 18.61 2.16 19.64
C PRO A 52 18.75 3.31 20.65
N LEU A 53 18.44 4.55 20.22
CA LEU A 53 18.44 5.73 21.08
C LEU A 53 17.29 5.67 22.10
N ILE A 54 16.10 5.22 21.66
CA ILE A 54 14.96 4.98 22.55
C ILE A 54 15.32 3.92 23.59
N GLN A 55 15.88 2.79 23.15
CA GLN A 55 16.23 1.66 24.01
C GLN A 55 17.20 2.09 25.10
N LYS A 56 18.24 2.85 24.74
CA LYS A 56 19.20 3.42 25.68
C LYS A 56 18.55 4.46 26.62
N SER A 57 17.73 5.36 26.08
CA SER A 57 17.11 6.46 26.83
C SER A 57 16.04 6.01 27.82
N LEU A 58 15.32 4.93 27.52
CA LEU A 58 14.21 4.40 28.33
C LEU A 58 14.58 3.10 29.06
N HIS A 59 15.86 2.68 29.00
CA HIS A 59 16.38 1.46 29.60
C HIS A 59 15.56 0.20 29.25
N LEU A 60 15.20 0.07 27.96
CA LEU A 60 14.34 -0.99 27.50
C LEU A 60 15.13 -2.28 27.21
N ALA A 61 14.59 -3.42 27.65
CA ALA A 61 15.14 -4.73 27.29
C ALA A 61 14.94 -5.01 25.79
N ALA A 62 15.86 -5.77 25.18
CA ALA A 62 15.82 -6.03 23.73
C ALA A 62 14.49 -6.66 23.24
N TRP A 63 13.89 -7.55 24.04
CA TRP A 63 12.62 -8.20 23.70
C TRP A 63 11.46 -7.20 23.57
N THR A 64 11.51 -6.06 24.27
CA THR A 64 10.46 -5.05 24.23
C THR A 64 10.36 -4.37 22.86
N ILE A 65 11.48 -4.21 22.14
CA ILE A 65 11.49 -3.67 20.78
C ILE A 65 10.78 -4.64 19.84
N GLY A 66 11.03 -5.94 19.99
CA GLY A 66 10.31 -6.98 19.25
C GLY A 66 8.80 -6.96 19.54
N ALA A 67 8.41 -6.80 20.81
CA ALA A 67 7.00 -6.68 21.21
C ALA A 67 6.32 -5.42 20.64
N ILE A 68 7.01 -4.27 20.62
CA ILE A 68 6.51 -3.04 19.98
C ILE A 68 6.29 -3.27 18.48
N THR A 69 7.26 -3.83 17.76
CA THR A 69 7.11 -4.11 16.31
C THR A 69 5.97 -5.09 16.02
N ALA A 70 5.82 -6.16 16.82
CA ALA A 70 4.74 -7.13 16.67
C ALA A 70 3.36 -6.50 16.95
N SER A 71 3.24 -5.72 18.03
CA SER A 71 2.00 -5.01 18.36
C SER A 71 1.63 -3.96 17.31
N MET A 72 2.61 -3.28 16.70
CA MET A 72 2.38 -2.40 15.56
C MET A 72 1.75 -3.18 14.40
N ALA A 73 2.32 -4.32 14.01
CA ALA A 73 1.77 -5.15 12.93
C ALA A 73 0.32 -5.61 13.23
N ILE A 74 0.04 -6.03 14.47
CA ILE A 74 -1.32 -6.39 14.93
C ILE A 74 -2.26 -5.18 14.86
N ALA A 75 -1.84 -4.00 15.31
CA ALA A 75 -2.63 -2.78 15.23
C ALA A 75 -2.92 -2.40 13.77
N GLY A 76 -1.95 -2.58 12.86
CA GLY A 76 -2.14 -2.41 11.42
C GLY A 76 -3.18 -3.38 10.85
N CYS A 77 -3.12 -4.67 11.21
CA CYS A 77 -4.13 -5.65 10.84
C CYS A 77 -5.55 -5.24 11.29
N ILE A 78 -5.70 -4.84 12.55
CA ILE A 78 -7.01 -4.44 13.10
C ILE A 78 -7.52 -3.18 12.41
N ALA A 79 -6.67 -2.15 12.31
CA ALA A 79 -7.05 -0.87 11.72
C ALA A 79 -7.47 -1.02 10.26
N THR A 80 -6.75 -1.82 9.48
CA THR A 80 -7.04 -2.05 8.07
C THR A 80 -8.37 -2.74 7.85
N LEU A 81 -8.68 -3.75 8.68
CA LEU A 81 -9.97 -4.45 8.63
C LEU A 81 -11.16 -3.54 8.97
N ILE A 82 -10.96 -2.54 9.84
CA ILE A 82 -12.01 -1.59 10.23
C ILE A 82 -12.15 -0.46 9.20
N ALA A 83 -11.04 0.08 8.71
CA ALA A 83 -11.01 1.29 7.90
C ALA A 83 -11.74 1.16 6.56
N GLY A 84 -11.71 0.01 5.89
CA GLY A 84 -12.39 -0.20 4.61
C GLY A 84 -13.89 -0.10 4.67
N PRO A 85 -14.57 -1.00 5.43
CA PRO A 85 -16.02 -0.94 5.59
C PRO A 85 -16.47 0.42 6.13
N LEU A 86 -15.69 1.01 7.04
CA LEU A 86 -15.99 2.34 7.56
C LEU A 86 -15.88 3.42 6.47
N SER A 87 -14.90 3.31 5.56
CA SER A 87 -14.75 4.23 4.41
C SER A 87 -15.87 4.05 3.38
N ASP A 88 -16.33 2.81 3.18
CA ASP A 88 -17.44 2.48 2.30
C ASP A 88 -18.79 2.96 2.89
N TYR A 89 -18.89 3.15 4.21
CA TYR A 89 -20.12 3.60 4.89
C TYR A 89 -20.15 5.11 5.19
N LEU A 90 -19.11 5.64 5.85
CA LEU A 90 -19.05 7.04 6.28
C LEU A 90 -18.59 8.00 5.18
N GLY A 91 -17.84 7.51 4.19
CA GLY A 91 -17.18 8.31 3.18
C GLY A 91 -15.67 8.20 3.22
N ARG A 92 -15.06 8.14 2.04
CA ARG A 92 -13.62 7.90 1.90
C ARG A 92 -12.83 9.12 2.33
N LYS A 93 -13.29 10.32 1.98
CA LYS A 93 -12.68 11.58 2.46
C LYS A 93 -12.61 11.61 3.98
N VAL A 94 -13.67 11.20 4.67
CA VAL A 94 -13.74 11.25 6.14
C VAL A 94 -12.67 10.34 6.74
N ILE A 95 -12.63 9.07 6.32
CA ILE A 95 -11.65 8.13 6.87
C ILE A 95 -10.23 8.51 6.44
N PHE A 96 -10.04 9.03 5.23
CA PHE A 96 -8.77 9.57 4.76
C PHE A 96 -8.27 10.75 5.61
N GLN A 97 -9.13 11.55 6.24
CA GLN A 97 -8.66 12.57 7.18
C GLN A 97 -8.23 11.93 8.51
N TRP A 98 -8.99 10.96 8.99
CA TRP A 98 -8.69 10.27 10.25
C TRP A 98 -7.36 9.51 10.20
N THR A 99 -6.98 8.89 9.09
CA THR A 99 -5.70 8.16 8.98
C THR A 99 -4.50 9.04 9.36
N ILE A 100 -4.49 10.30 8.92
CA ILE A 100 -3.45 11.26 9.28
C ILE A 100 -3.57 11.72 10.73
N VAL A 101 -4.78 11.96 11.22
CA VAL A 101 -4.99 12.34 12.64
C VAL A 101 -4.45 11.26 13.57
N PHE A 102 -4.73 9.98 13.30
CA PHE A 102 -4.20 8.86 14.07
C PHE A 102 -2.67 8.78 14.01
N THR A 103 -2.09 9.01 12.83
CA THR A 103 -0.62 9.05 12.66
C THR A 103 -0.01 10.22 13.45
N ALA A 104 -0.59 11.42 13.34
CA ALA A 104 -0.17 12.62 14.07
C ALA A 104 -0.20 12.39 15.58
N LEU A 105 -1.32 11.87 16.07
CA LEU A 105 -1.52 11.58 17.48
C LEU A 105 -0.53 10.53 17.97
N GLY A 106 -0.33 9.45 17.22
CA GLY A 106 0.64 8.41 17.54
C GLY A 106 2.08 8.95 17.60
N SER A 107 2.45 9.83 16.68
CA SER A 107 3.77 10.47 16.65
C SER A 107 3.97 11.39 17.86
N ALA A 108 2.99 12.25 18.18
CA ALA A 108 3.03 13.13 19.35
C ALA A 108 3.12 12.34 20.66
N LEU A 109 2.27 11.31 20.82
CA LEU A 109 2.31 10.41 21.98
C LEU A 109 3.65 9.69 22.11
N SER A 110 4.30 9.41 20.99
CA SER A 110 5.60 8.75 21.00
C SER A 110 6.71 9.70 21.44
N ALA A 111 6.69 10.95 20.98
CA ALA A 111 7.61 11.98 21.48
C ALA A 111 7.48 12.18 23.00
N LEU A 112 6.26 12.05 23.53
CA LEU A 112 5.94 12.16 24.96
C LEU A 112 6.15 10.86 25.74
N SER A 113 6.42 9.74 25.07
CA SER A 113 6.50 8.44 25.75
C SER A 113 7.64 8.39 26.76
N GLY A 114 7.34 7.83 27.94
CA GLY A 114 8.27 7.73 29.07
C GLY A 114 8.70 6.29 29.40
N GLY A 115 8.18 5.29 28.67
CA GLY A 115 8.50 3.90 28.93
C GLY A 115 7.87 2.94 27.93
N PHE A 116 8.02 1.65 28.17
CA PHE A 116 7.61 0.58 27.24
C PHE A 116 6.13 0.67 26.85
N ILE A 117 5.21 0.68 27.82
CA ILE A 117 3.76 0.64 27.56
C ILE A 117 3.27 1.90 26.85
N SER A 118 3.73 3.08 27.27
CA SER A 118 3.33 4.34 26.63
C SER A 118 3.83 4.42 25.19
N LEU A 119 5.06 3.98 24.92
CA LEU A 119 5.60 3.91 23.57
C LEU A 119 4.86 2.87 22.71
N LEU A 120 4.57 1.68 23.27
CA LEU A 120 3.83 0.63 22.58
C LEU A 120 2.46 1.14 22.12
N ILE A 121 1.68 1.75 23.01
CA ILE A 121 0.37 2.31 22.68
C ILE A 121 0.51 3.38 21.59
N ALA A 122 1.43 4.33 21.75
CA ALA A 122 1.65 5.40 20.79
C ALA A 122 2.02 4.88 19.39
N ARG A 123 2.80 3.79 19.34
CA ARG A 123 3.18 3.10 18.11
C ARG A 123 2.02 2.33 17.46
N CYS A 124 1.13 1.74 18.26
CA CYS A 124 -0.11 1.16 17.75
C CYS A 124 -1.01 2.22 17.08
N PHE A 125 -1.16 3.40 17.68
CA PHE A 125 -1.90 4.52 17.07
C PHE A 125 -1.26 4.97 15.75
N THR A 126 0.06 5.10 15.75
CA THR A 126 0.84 5.45 14.55
C THR A 126 0.57 4.44 13.43
N MET A 127 0.66 3.15 13.73
CA MET A 127 0.49 2.10 12.73
C MET A 127 -0.95 1.95 12.26
N ALA A 128 -1.94 2.20 13.13
CA ALA A 128 -3.34 2.21 12.73
C ALA A 128 -3.64 3.25 11.65
N GLY A 129 -3.09 4.46 11.81
CA GLY A 129 -3.15 5.51 10.79
C GLY A 129 -2.40 5.12 9.52
N ASN A 130 -1.17 4.62 9.67
CA ASN A 130 -0.30 4.27 8.55
C ASN A 130 -0.89 3.19 7.64
N ALA A 131 -1.30 2.08 8.25
CA ALA A 131 -1.85 0.93 7.56
C ALA A 131 -3.13 1.28 6.77
N SER A 132 -3.92 2.22 7.30
CA SER A 132 -5.17 2.67 6.70
C SER A 132 -4.97 3.70 5.59
N GLU A 133 -3.94 4.53 5.70
CA GLU A 133 -3.62 5.56 4.70
C GLU A 133 -3.35 4.95 3.33
N TRP A 134 -2.56 3.85 3.32
CA TRP A 134 -2.16 3.18 2.10
C TRP A 134 -3.35 2.80 1.21
N MET A 135 -4.36 2.15 1.81
CA MET A 135 -5.50 1.67 1.04
C MET A 135 -6.40 2.83 0.60
N ILE A 136 -6.77 3.74 1.52
CA ILE A 136 -7.82 4.73 1.26
C ILE A 136 -7.31 5.76 0.24
N GLY A 137 -6.06 6.20 0.39
CA GLY A 137 -5.44 7.07 -0.59
C GLY A 137 -5.45 6.45 -1.99
N GLN A 138 -5.08 5.18 -2.11
CA GLN A 138 -5.06 4.49 -3.39
C GLN A 138 -6.46 4.34 -4.00
N VAL A 139 -7.50 4.07 -3.20
CA VAL A 139 -8.86 4.00 -3.74
C VAL A 139 -9.39 5.36 -4.17
N MET A 140 -9.06 6.43 -3.45
CA MET A 140 -9.41 7.81 -3.85
C MET A 140 -8.73 8.22 -5.15
N VAL A 141 -7.44 7.92 -5.33
CA VAL A 141 -6.71 8.19 -6.58
C VAL A 141 -7.29 7.38 -7.73
N THR A 142 -7.55 6.10 -7.52
CA THR A 142 -8.11 5.19 -8.54
C THR A 142 -9.48 5.65 -9.03
N GLU A 143 -10.33 6.15 -8.13
CA GLU A 143 -11.66 6.64 -8.49
C GLU A 143 -11.70 8.04 -9.07
N GLY A 144 -10.77 8.91 -8.65
CA GLY A 144 -10.67 10.29 -9.14
C GLY A 144 -9.97 10.41 -10.49
N THR A 145 -9.12 9.45 -10.87
CA THR A 145 -8.30 9.57 -12.09
C THR A 145 -8.97 8.93 -13.32
N PRO A 146 -8.82 9.52 -14.52
CA PRO A 146 -9.35 8.98 -15.77
C PRO A 146 -8.82 7.58 -16.08
N SER A 147 -9.65 6.70 -16.64
CA SER A 147 -9.31 5.30 -16.98
C SER A 147 -7.99 5.15 -17.76
N ARG A 148 -7.77 6.02 -18.76
CA ARG A 148 -6.58 5.99 -19.63
C ARG A 148 -5.26 6.30 -18.92
N SER A 149 -5.28 7.08 -17.84
CA SER A 149 -4.07 7.49 -17.09
C SER A 149 -4.05 6.99 -15.66
N ARG A 150 -5.10 6.28 -15.22
CA ARG A 150 -5.29 5.79 -13.85
C ARG A 150 -4.06 5.07 -13.31
N GLY A 151 -3.55 4.11 -14.08
CA GLY A 151 -2.40 3.30 -13.66
C GLY A 151 -1.11 4.09 -13.44
N TRP A 152 -0.90 5.14 -14.23
CA TRP A 152 0.25 6.03 -14.04
C TRP A 152 0.13 6.83 -12.74
N TRP A 153 -1.02 7.48 -12.51
CA TRP A 153 -1.21 8.36 -11.35
C TRP A 153 -1.29 7.60 -10.02
N THR A 154 -1.85 6.40 -10.00
CA THR A 154 -1.77 5.51 -8.82
C THR A 154 -0.33 5.09 -8.53
N GLY A 155 0.46 4.83 -9.58
CA GLY A 155 1.88 4.53 -9.47
C GLY A 155 2.67 5.71 -8.89
N VAL A 156 2.44 6.93 -9.40
CA VAL A 156 3.04 8.17 -8.89
C VAL A 156 2.70 8.37 -7.40
N ALA A 157 1.45 8.17 -7.01
CA ALA A 157 1.07 8.26 -5.59
C ALA A 157 1.84 7.25 -4.72
N GLN A 158 2.10 6.04 -5.24
CA GLN A 158 2.80 4.98 -4.51
C GLN A 158 4.30 5.25 -4.30
N VAL A 159 4.93 6.08 -5.16
CA VAL A 159 6.32 6.55 -4.98
C VAL A 159 6.50 7.33 -3.67
N GLY A 160 5.42 7.73 -2.99
CA GLY A 160 5.52 8.29 -1.64
C GLY A 160 6.21 7.34 -0.64
N TRP A 161 6.10 6.01 -0.79
CA TRP A 161 6.77 5.05 0.11
C TRP A 161 8.29 5.25 0.13
N PRO A 162 9.03 5.06 -0.99
CA PRO A 162 10.48 5.20 -0.97
C PRO A 162 10.93 6.63 -0.63
N VAL A 163 10.18 7.65 -1.05
CA VAL A 163 10.50 9.06 -0.73
C VAL A 163 10.40 9.29 0.78
N GLY A 164 9.40 8.73 1.45
CA GLY A 164 9.23 8.86 2.90
C GLY A 164 10.40 8.26 3.68
N TRP A 165 10.80 7.04 3.31
CA TRP A 165 11.97 6.37 3.89
C TRP A 165 13.26 7.17 3.68
N PHE A 166 13.46 7.73 2.49
CA PHE A 166 14.61 8.58 2.20
C PHE A 166 14.63 9.85 3.06
N LEU A 167 13.49 10.54 3.19
CA LEU A 167 13.38 11.75 4.02
C LEU A 167 13.64 11.44 5.50
N THR A 168 13.18 10.29 6.01
CA THR A 168 13.48 9.83 7.37
C THR A 168 14.99 9.83 7.64
N SER A 169 15.78 9.26 6.73
CA SER A 169 17.24 9.18 6.91
C SER A 169 17.88 10.57 7.02
N VAL A 170 17.42 11.53 6.21
CA VAL A 170 17.92 12.92 6.26
C VAL A 170 17.52 13.62 7.58
N VAL A 171 16.24 13.50 7.96
CA VAL A 171 15.68 14.11 9.16
C VAL A 171 16.35 13.55 10.42
N VAL A 172 16.48 12.22 10.52
CA VAL A 172 17.13 11.54 11.66
C VAL A 172 18.60 11.93 11.75
N ALA A 173 19.35 11.91 10.64
CA ALA A 173 20.77 12.24 10.65
C ALA A 173 21.08 13.65 11.17
N ARG A 174 20.16 14.61 10.98
CA ARG A 174 20.33 16.00 11.42
C ARG A 174 19.75 16.28 12.79
N LEU A 175 18.58 15.73 13.11
CA LEU A 175 17.86 16.06 14.35
C LEU A 175 18.21 15.13 15.50
N ALA A 176 18.46 13.84 15.26
CA ALA A 176 18.73 12.91 16.36
C ALA A 176 19.98 13.27 17.18
N PRO A 177 21.09 13.76 16.59
CA PRO A 177 22.26 14.21 17.37
C PRO A 177 21.98 15.46 18.22
N ALA A 178 21.15 16.38 17.73
CA ALA A 178 20.91 17.66 18.40
C ALA A 178 19.80 17.58 19.44
N TRP A 179 18.67 16.97 19.08
CA TRP A 179 17.42 16.99 19.88
C TRP A 179 16.98 15.60 20.34
N GLY A 180 17.84 14.59 20.15
CA GLY A 180 17.54 13.21 20.50
C GLY A 180 16.42 12.61 19.66
N TRP A 181 16.00 11.41 20.05
CA TRP A 181 14.93 10.68 19.36
C TRP A 181 13.55 11.36 19.47
N ARG A 182 13.32 12.15 20.53
CA ARG A 182 12.05 12.89 20.71
C ARG A 182 11.89 14.02 19.70
N GLY A 183 12.97 14.75 19.41
CA GLY A 183 12.96 15.82 18.41
C GLY A 183 12.60 15.33 17.01
N VAL A 184 12.96 14.08 16.67
CA VAL A 184 12.60 13.45 15.40
C VAL A 184 11.08 13.28 15.27
N PHE A 185 10.40 12.78 16.30
CA PHE A 185 8.93 12.65 16.29
C PHE A 185 8.23 14.02 16.27
N TRP A 186 8.74 15.01 17.01
CA TRP A 186 8.21 16.38 16.94
C TRP A 186 8.32 16.98 15.54
N ALA A 187 9.46 16.80 14.87
CA ALA A 187 9.62 17.25 13.49
C ALA A 187 8.68 16.53 12.51
N GLY A 188 8.38 15.26 12.78
CA GLY A 188 7.39 14.46 12.04
C GLY A 188 5.98 15.06 12.01
N LEU A 189 5.59 15.82 13.04
CA LEU A 189 4.26 16.44 13.10
C LEU A 189 4.09 17.61 12.13
N ILE A 190 5.16 18.35 11.82
CA ILE A 190 5.10 19.56 10.98
C ILE A 190 4.45 19.26 9.61
N PRO A 191 4.96 18.30 8.82
CA PRO A 191 4.38 18.02 7.52
C PRO A 191 3.01 17.33 7.61
N VAL A 192 2.72 16.63 8.71
CA VAL A 192 1.40 16.05 8.98
C VAL A 192 0.34 17.16 9.10
N PHE A 193 0.63 18.24 9.81
CA PHE A 193 -0.26 19.40 9.89
C PHE A 193 -0.46 20.08 8.54
N LEU A 194 0.59 20.24 7.74
CA LEU A 194 0.48 20.82 6.39
C LEU A 194 -0.44 19.99 5.49
N ILE A 195 -0.36 18.66 5.57
CA ILE A 195 -1.22 17.79 4.76
C ILE A 195 -2.67 17.85 5.24
N LEU A 196 -2.92 17.90 6.56
CA LEU A 196 -4.27 18.09 7.09
C LEU A 196 -4.94 19.33 6.47
N LEU A 197 -4.21 20.44 6.34
CA LEU A 197 -4.71 21.65 5.68
C LEU A 197 -5.03 21.42 4.20
N THR A 198 -4.14 20.76 3.45
CA THR A 198 -4.39 20.46 2.03
C THR A 198 -5.59 19.53 1.81
N ARG A 199 -5.87 18.61 2.74
CA ARG A 199 -7.01 17.67 2.67
C ARG A 199 -8.37 18.31 2.91
N ILE A 200 -8.43 19.54 3.44
CA ILE A 200 -9.69 20.28 3.60
C ILE A 200 -10.31 20.53 2.21
N PHE A 201 -9.47 20.79 1.20
CA PHE A 201 -9.89 21.12 -0.17
C PHE A 201 -10.25 19.91 -1.04
N VAL A 202 -9.91 18.69 -0.61
CA VAL A 202 -10.25 17.46 -1.33
C VAL A 202 -11.76 17.25 -1.29
N LYS A 203 -12.40 16.96 -2.43
CA LYS A 203 -13.81 16.57 -2.49
C LYS A 203 -13.94 15.05 -2.52
N GLU A 204 -15.05 14.55 -1.97
CA GLU A 204 -15.42 13.13 -2.03
C GLU A 204 -15.60 12.70 -3.50
N SER A 205 -15.35 11.42 -3.82
CA SER A 205 -15.48 10.94 -5.19
C SER A 205 -16.93 11.04 -5.68
N ASP A 206 -17.13 11.50 -6.92
CA ASP A 206 -18.46 11.61 -7.55
C ASP A 206 -19.18 10.23 -7.50
N ARG A 207 -18.41 9.15 -7.74
CA ARG A 207 -18.85 7.74 -7.59
C ARG A 207 -19.39 7.40 -6.19
N PHE A 208 -18.71 7.81 -5.13
CA PHE A 208 -19.19 7.56 -3.76
C PHE A 208 -20.45 8.37 -3.44
N ASN A 209 -20.52 9.62 -3.91
CA ASN A 209 -21.69 10.47 -3.71
C ASN A 209 -22.95 9.90 -4.39
N ASP A 210 -22.80 9.37 -5.60
CA ASP A 210 -23.90 8.70 -6.31
C ASP A 210 -24.38 7.45 -5.56
N LEU A 211 -23.46 6.62 -5.07
CA LEU A 211 -23.79 5.45 -4.23
C LEU A 211 -24.50 5.86 -2.93
N LYS A 212 -24.05 6.94 -2.29
CA LYS A 212 -24.67 7.48 -1.06
C LYS A 212 -26.09 7.99 -1.31
N ARG A 213 -26.31 8.70 -2.42
CA ARG A 213 -27.65 9.18 -2.84
C ARG A 213 -28.60 8.02 -3.09
N LEU A 214 -28.13 6.98 -3.77
CA LEU A 214 -28.90 5.74 -4.00
C LEU A 214 -29.26 5.06 -2.68
N ARG A 215 -28.30 4.82 -1.78
CA ARG A 215 -28.55 4.22 -0.46
C ARG A 215 -29.55 5.01 0.37
N ALA A 216 -29.46 6.35 0.35
CA ALA A 216 -30.38 7.22 1.07
C ALA A 216 -31.81 7.15 0.49
N LYS A 217 -31.95 6.96 -0.83
CA LYS A 217 -33.25 6.78 -1.49
C LYS A 217 -33.85 5.42 -1.15
N VAL A 218 -33.10 4.32 -1.27
CA VAL A 218 -33.55 2.97 -0.89
C VAL A 218 -34.00 2.92 0.57
N LYS A 219 -33.26 3.55 1.49
CA LYS A 219 -33.63 3.61 2.91
C LYS A 219 -34.92 4.40 3.17
N LYS A 220 -35.26 5.38 2.32
CA LYS A 220 -36.49 6.19 2.45
C LYS A 220 -37.70 5.56 1.77
N THR A 221 -37.50 4.93 0.61
CA THR A 221 -38.61 4.49 -0.25
C THR A 221 -38.93 3.01 -0.10
N GLY A 222 -38.00 2.19 0.41
CA GLY A 222 -38.20 0.74 0.59
C GLY A 222 -38.22 -0.06 -0.73
N SER A 223 -38.33 0.60 -1.88
CA SER A 223 -38.29 0.01 -3.23
C SER A 223 -37.03 0.39 -3.99
N LEU A 224 -36.61 -0.53 -4.88
CA LEU A 224 -35.53 -0.35 -5.87
C LEU A 224 -36.10 0.18 -7.18
N ASP A 225 -37.00 1.16 -7.14
CA ASP A 225 -37.63 1.65 -8.36
C ASP A 225 -36.58 2.38 -9.23
N GLU A 226 -36.33 1.79 -10.40
CA GLU A 226 -35.29 2.18 -11.37
C GLU A 226 -35.44 3.61 -11.90
N GLU A 227 -36.62 4.22 -11.77
CA GLU A 227 -37.08 5.15 -12.79
C GLU A 227 -36.63 6.62 -12.65
N ASN A 228 -35.84 7.01 -11.65
CA ASN A 228 -35.36 8.40 -11.58
C ASN A 228 -34.19 8.58 -10.61
N VAL A 229 -33.01 8.04 -10.95
CA VAL A 229 -31.75 8.55 -10.40
C VAL A 229 -30.87 8.89 -11.58
N SER A 230 -30.66 10.18 -11.83
CA SER A 230 -29.60 10.67 -12.70
C SER A 230 -28.25 10.38 -12.04
N ALA A 231 -27.88 9.11 -11.99
CA ALA A 231 -26.54 8.69 -11.62
C ALA A 231 -25.66 8.92 -12.85
N GLN A 232 -24.48 9.51 -12.64
CA GLN A 232 -23.53 9.70 -13.73
C GLN A 232 -22.87 8.36 -14.13
N TYR A 233 -23.07 7.30 -13.32
CA TYR A 233 -22.52 5.95 -13.46
C TYR A 233 -23.58 4.88 -13.12
N GLU A 234 -23.58 3.74 -13.81
CA GLU A 234 -24.44 2.59 -13.48
C GLU A 234 -24.03 1.97 -12.14
N VAL A 235 -24.96 1.85 -11.20
CA VAL A 235 -24.72 1.27 -9.87
C VAL A 235 -25.71 0.13 -9.62
N ASN A 236 -25.21 -1.09 -9.44
CA ASN A 236 -26.05 -2.24 -9.10
C ASN A 236 -26.63 -2.10 -7.68
N GLN A 237 -27.94 -1.89 -7.60
CA GLN A 237 -28.64 -1.44 -6.39
C GLN A 237 -28.85 -2.56 -5.34
N GLN A 238 -29.00 -3.83 -5.76
CA GLN A 238 -29.18 -4.97 -4.84
C GLN A 238 -27.94 -5.22 -3.97
N GLU A 239 -26.81 -4.72 -4.42
CA GLU A 239 -25.50 -5.01 -3.85
C GLU A 239 -24.99 -3.87 -2.94
N ALA A 240 -25.65 -2.71 -2.96
CA ALA A 240 -25.27 -1.55 -2.16
C ALA A 240 -25.56 -1.71 -0.65
N VAL A 241 -26.34 -2.73 -0.25
CA VAL A 241 -26.97 -2.82 1.10
C VAL A 241 -26.44 -3.99 1.95
N GLN A 242 -25.60 -4.90 1.42
CA GLN A 242 -25.11 -6.06 2.20
C GLN A 242 -23.78 -5.80 2.94
N PHE A 243 -23.49 -6.67 3.93
CA PHE A 243 -22.22 -6.72 4.66
C PHE A 243 -21.02 -6.93 3.72
N THR A 244 -20.11 -5.97 3.69
CA THR A 244 -19.12 -5.82 2.61
C THR A 244 -18.07 -6.92 2.54
N TYR A 245 -17.68 -7.54 3.66
CA TYR A 245 -16.71 -8.65 3.64
C TYR A 245 -17.30 -9.94 3.06
N ARG A 246 -18.58 -10.23 3.36
CA ARG A 246 -19.24 -11.45 2.84
C ARG A 246 -19.33 -11.42 1.32
N GLN A 247 -19.53 -10.23 0.74
CA GLN A 247 -19.59 -10.02 -0.70
C GLN A 247 -18.29 -10.41 -1.42
N LEU A 248 -17.13 -10.24 -0.78
CA LEU A 248 -15.83 -10.61 -1.38
C LEU A 248 -15.70 -12.12 -1.63
N PHE A 249 -16.50 -12.93 -0.95
CA PHE A 249 -16.49 -14.40 -1.04
C PHE A 249 -17.71 -14.97 -1.78
N ASN A 250 -18.50 -14.11 -2.43
CA ASN A 250 -19.52 -14.55 -3.37
C ASN A 250 -18.88 -15.18 -4.63
N SER A 251 -19.65 -15.97 -5.38
CA SER A 251 -19.14 -16.75 -6.52
C SER A 251 -18.47 -15.92 -7.61
N ASP A 252 -18.87 -14.66 -7.75
CA ASP A 252 -18.31 -13.69 -8.70
C ASP A 252 -16.91 -13.20 -8.32
N LEU A 253 -16.65 -12.97 -7.03
CA LEU A 253 -15.41 -12.37 -6.53
C LEU A 253 -14.47 -13.34 -5.81
N ARG A 254 -14.96 -14.46 -5.25
CA ARG A 254 -14.22 -15.35 -4.36
C ARG A 254 -12.85 -15.76 -4.90
N LYS A 255 -12.80 -16.21 -6.16
CA LYS A 255 -11.55 -16.64 -6.80
C LYS A 255 -10.56 -15.48 -6.88
N THR A 256 -11.02 -14.32 -7.34
CA THR A 256 -10.19 -13.11 -7.48
C THR A 256 -9.69 -12.64 -6.12
N THR A 257 -10.56 -12.58 -5.11
CA THR A 257 -10.22 -12.20 -3.74
C THR A 257 -9.13 -13.10 -3.16
N ILE A 258 -9.28 -14.43 -3.25
CA ILE A 258 -8.30 -15.38 -2.69
C ILE A 258 -6.95 -15.26 -3.41
N LEU A 259 -6.96 -15.18 -4.74
CA LEU A 259 -5.71 -15.10 -5.51
C LEU A 259 -4.95 -13.79 -5.26
N LEU A 260 -5.65 -12.66 -5.20
CA LEU A 260 -5.02 -11.38 -4.85
C LEU A 260 -4.54 -11.36 -3.39
N TRP A 261 -5.28 -11.99 -2.48
CA TRP A 261 -4.88 -12.08 -1.08
C TRP A 261 -3.59 -12.89 -0.91
N VAL A 262 -3.51 -14.07 -1.53
CA VAL A 262 -2.32 -14.93 -1.49
C VAL A 262 -1.15 -14.24 -2.19
N TRP A 263 -1.37 -13.60 -3.33
CA TRP A 263 -0.35 -12.77 -3.99
C TRP A 263 0.21 -11.73 -3.02
N GLN A 264 -0.66 -10.89 -2.45
CA GLN A 264 -0.25 -9.82 -1.53
C GLN A 264 0.50 -10.37 -0.31
N PHE A 265 -0.03 -11.42 0.30
CA PHE A 265 0.53 -12.01 1.50
C PHE A 265 1.93 -12.58 1.26
N VAL A 266 2.06 -13.47 0.26
CA VAL A 266 3.31 -14.22 0.02
C VAL A 266 4.43 -13.28 -0.42
N TYR A 267 4.14 -12.31 -1.29
CA TYR A 267 5.11 -11.30 -1.70
C TYR A 267 5.64 -10.49 -0.51
N ASN A 268 4.76 -9.96 0.34
CA ASN A 268 5.19 -9.13 1.46
C ASN A 268 5.88 -9.95 2.55
N TYR A 269 5.47 -11.19 2.75
CA TYR A 269 6.13 -12.10 3.69
C TYR A 269 7.60 -12.26 3.31
N GLY A 270 7.86 -12.55 2.03
CA GLY A 270 9.20 -12.67 1.49
C GLY A 270 10.04 -11.39 1.63
N LEU A 271 9.47 -10.25 1.23
CA LEU A 271 10.13 -8.95 1.32
C LEU A 271 10.50 -8.59 2.77
N TYR A 272 9.56 -8.72 3.70
CA TYR A 272 9.79 -8.37 5.11
C TYR A 272 10.74 -9.34 5.81
N ALA A 273 10.67 -10.64 5.49
CA ALA A 273 11.58 -11.64 6.05
C ALA A 273 13.04 -11.33 5.70
N VAL A 274 13.32 -11.03 4.43
CA VAL A 274 14.69 -10.62 4.03
C VAL A 274 15.06 -9.27 4.62
N ALA A 275 14.15 -8.30 4.69
CA ALA A 275 14.47 -7.00 5.30
C ALA A 275 14.94 -7.14 6.76
N TYR A 276 14.33 -8.04 7.55
CA TYR A 276 14.77 -8.32 8.92
C TYR A 276 16.13 -9.05 8.98
N PHE A 277 16.38 -9.97 8.05
CA PHE A 277 17.57 -10.82 8.04
C PHE A 277 18.69 -10.32 7.15
N LEU A 278 18.54 -9.19 6.45
CA LEU A 278 19.54 -8.68 5.52
C LEU A 278 20.93 -8.49 6.16
N PRO A 279 21.06 -7.97 7.40
CA PRO A 279 22.36 -7.94 8.09
C PRO A 279 22.93 -9.33 8.36
N THR A 280 22.09 -10.28 8.77
CA THR A 280 22.48 -11.67 9.03
C THR A 280 22.91 -12.38 7.74
N ILE A 281 22.19 -12.17 6.64
CA ILE A 281 22.53 -12.69 5.31
C ILE A 281 23.90 -12.14 4.90
N SER A 282 24.09 -10.83 5.01
CA SER A 282 25.36 -10.18 4.66
C SER A 282 26.52 -10.69 5.52
N ALA A 283 26.30 -10.88 6.83
CA ALA A 283 27.30 -11.42 7.75
C ALA A 283 27.65 -12.89 7.44
N ALA A 284 26.68 -13.70 7.00
CA ALA A 284 26.93 -15.08 6.56
C ALA A 284 27.87 -15.14 5.33
N HIS A 285 27.86 -14.11 4.48
CA HIS A 285 28.83 -13.94 3.38
C HIS A 285 30.14 -13.24 3.80
N GLY A 286 30.35 -12.99 5.10
CA GLY A 286 31.53 -12.29 5.62
C GLY A 286 31.56 -10.80 5.34
N PHE A 287 30.44 -10.18 4.96
CA PHE A 287 30.36 -8.76 4.66
C PHE A 287 30.16 -7.93 5.92
N THR A 288 30.71 -6.71 5.91
CA THR A 288 30.58 -5.77 7.02
C THR A 288 29.19 -5.16 7.06
N LEU A 289 28.82 -4.61 8.23
CA LEU A 289 27.57 -3.87 8.38
C LEU A 289 27.47 -2.66 7.43
N SER A 290 28.60 -2.01 7.14
CA SER A 290 28.64 -0.89 6.17
C SER A 290 28.26 -1.36 4.77
N ASN A 291 28.67 -2.55 4.36
CA ASN A 291 28.28 -3.11 3.07
C ASN A 291 26.77 -3.33 3.02
N THR A 292 26.17 -3.85 4.09
CA THR A 292 24.71 -4.06 4.19
C THR A 292 23.91 -2.78 3.98
N TRP A 293 24.36 -1.66 4.54
CA TRP A 293 23.70 -0.36 4.32
C TRP A 293 23.79 0.09 2.87
N THR A 294 24.94 -0.06 2.23
CA THR A 294 25.12 0.23 0.81
C THR A 294 24.24 -0.66 -0.06
N ILE A 295 24.20 -1.98 0.21
CA ILE A 295 23.33 -2.94 -0.48
C ILE A 295 21.87 -2.46 -0.39
N ASN A 296 21.38 -2.17 0.82
CA ASN A 296 20.01 -1.74 1.03
C ASN A 296 19.67 -0.40 0.34
N ALA A 297 20.62 0.55 0.31
CA ALA A 297 20.45 1.83 -0.36
C ALA A 297 20.31 1.69 -1.88
N TRP A 298 21.12 0.82 -2.51
CA TRP A 298 20.98 0.48 -3.93
C TRP A 298 19.63 -0.18 -4.21
N GLY A 299 19.19 -1.10 -3.35
CA GLY A 299 17.87 -1.71 -3.39
C GLY A 299 16.74 -0.67 -3.46
N THR A 300 16.62 0.15 -2.42
CA THR A 300 15.53 1.14 -2.30
C THR A 300 15.61 2.22 -3.38
N GLY A 301 16.80 2.71 -3.72
CA GLY A 301 17.00 3.73 -4.75
C GLY A 301 16.57 3.24 -6.15
N VAL A 302 17.04 2.07 -6.56
CA VAL A 302 16.67 1.49 -7.87
C VAL A 302 15.21 1.04 -7.89
N GLY A 303 14.68 0.54 -6.76
CA GLY A 303 13.27 0.17 -6.62
C GLY A 303 12.28 1.30 -6.92
N ALA A 304 12.61 2.55 -6.56
CA ALA A 304 11.78 3.71 -6.89
C ALA A 304 11.62 3.91 -8.40
N PHE A 305 12.68 3.70 -9.18
CA PHE A 305 12.59 3.72 -10.65
C PHE A 305 11.80 2.52 -11.19
N GLY A 306 11.91 1.36 -10.53
CA GLY A 306 11.10 0.18 -10.81
C GLY A 306 9.59 0.45 -10.74
N TYR A 307 9.14 1.20 -9.71
CA TYR A 307 7.74 1.62 -9.56
C TYR A 307 7.24 2.43 -10.76
N LEU A 308 8.01 3.44 -11.15
CA LEU A 308 7.65 4.34 -12.25
C LEU A 308 7.69 3.61 -13.61
N ALA A 309 8.71 2.78 -13.83
CA ALA A 309 8.85 1.98 -15.03
C ALA A 309 7.69 1.00 -15.17
N ALA A 310 7.35 0.27 -14.10
CA ALA A 310 6.21 -0.62 -14.09
C ALA A 310 4.92 0.15 -14.38
N ALA A 311 4.63 1.24 -13.65
CA ALA A 311 3.41 2.02 -13.82
C ALA A 311 3.24 2.54 -15.25
N TYR A 312 4.31 3.06 -15.86
CA TYR A 312 4.32 3.50 -17.26
C TYR A 312 4.03 2.34 -18.23
N LEU A 313 4.77 1.23 -18.11
CA LEU A 313 4.63 0.08 -19.00
C LEU A 313 3.27 -0.60 -18.83
N GLY A 314 2.77 -0.72 -17.61
CA GLY A 314 1.47 -1.34 -17.31
C GLY A 314 0.30 -0.53 -17.87
N ASN A 315 0.44 0.80 -17.93
CA ASN A 315 -0.56 1.65 -18.57
C ASN A 315 -0.58 1.47 -20.10
N ARG A 316 0.56 1.14 -20.72
CA ARG A 316 0.69 0.96 -22.17
C ARG A 316 0.39 -0.47 -22.65
N PHE A 317 0.89 -1.48 -21.96
CA PHE A 317 0.89 -2.88 -22.40
C PHE A 317 -0.04 -3.81 -21.62
N GLY A 318 -0.68 -3.32 -20.55
CA GLY A 318 -1.51 -4.12 -19.67
C GLY A 318 -0.88 -4.36 -18.31
N ARG A 319 -1.61 -3.99 -17.25
CA ARG A 319 -1.11 -4.01 -15.87
C ARG A 319 -0.79 -5.41 -15.38
N ARG A 320 -1.68 -6.36 -15.67
CA ARG A 320 -1.48 -7.77 -15.31
C ARG A 320 -0.22 -8.36 -15.95
N SER A 321 -0.04 -8.19 -17.25
CA SER A 321 1.09 -8.76 -17.97
C SER A 321 2.42 -8.22 -17.44
N ILE A 322 2.51 -6.91 -17.23
CA ILE A 322 3.70 -6.27 -16.67
C ILE A 322 3.95 -6.72 -15.23
N ALA A 323 2.90 -6.83 -14.39
CA ALA A 323 3.04 -7.33 -13.02
C ALA A 323 3.63 -8.75 -12.98
N LEU A 324 3.16 -9.64 -13.85
CA LEU A 324 3.65 -11.02 -13.96
C LEU A 324 5.10 -11.08 -14.44
N ILE A 325 5.46 -10.31 -15.46
CA ILE A 325 6.84 -10.24 -15.97
C ILE A 325 7.77 -9.70 -14.87
N TRP A 326 7.36 -8.64 -14.17
CA TRP A 326 8.14 -8.07 -13.06
C TRP A 326 8.33 -9.09 -11.94
N LEU A 327 7.29 -9.79 -11.50
CA LEU A 327 7.44 -10.81 -10.46
C LEU A 327 8.30 -11.99 -10.90
N PHE A 328 8.19 -12.43 -12.15
CA PHE A 328 8.99 -13.54 -12.66
C PHE A 328 10.49 -13.19 -12.72
N LEU A 329 10.83 -12.04 -13.30
CA LEU A 329 12.19 -11.52 -13.36
C LEU A 329 12.75 -11.21 -11.97
N GLY A 330 11.90 -10.69 -11.08
CA GLY A 330 12.24 -10.46 -9.69
C GLY A 330 12.55 -11.75 -8.94
N GLY A 331 11.79 -12.83 -9.17
CA GLY A 331 12.10 -14.15 -8.62
C GLY A 331 13.46 -14.66 -9.08
N ILE A 332 13.80 -14.49 -10.37
CA ILE A 332 15.13 -14.82 -10.91
C ILE A 332 16.23 -14.02 -10.20
N ALA A 333 16.05 -12.70 -10.06
CA ALA A 333 16.98 -11.86 -9.31
C ALA A 333 17.12 -12.32 -7.84
N GLY A 334 16.03 -12.78 -7.23
CA GLY A 334 16.01 -13.38 -5.89
C GLY A 334 16.83 -14.67 -5.78
N VAL A 335 16.81 -15.53 -6.81
CA VAL A 335 17.64 -16.75 -6.86
C VAL A 335 19.13 -16.38 -6.91
N PHE A 336 19.50 -15.44 -7.78
CA PHE A 336 20.88 -14.99 -7.87
C PHE A 336 21.34 -14.24 -6.63
N PHE A 337 20.46 -13.52 -5.96
CA PHE A 337 20.76 -12.92 -4.66
C PHE A 337 21.07 -14.01 -3.62
N ALA A 338 20.27 -15.08 -3.58
CA ALA A 338 20.42 -16.16 -2.60
C ALA A 338 21.68 -17.02 -2.81
N PHE A 339 22.05 -17.33 -4.06
CA PHE A 339 23.13 -18.29 -4.36
C PHE A 339 24.31 -17.73 -5.18
N GLY A 340 24.12 -16.60 -5.86
CA GLY A 340 25.09 -16.02 -6.81
C GLY A 340 25.90 -14.85 -6.26
N THR A 341 25.90 -14.66 -4.94
CA THR A 341 26.54 -13.53 -4.28
C THR A 341 27.91 -13.91 -3.72
N HIS A 342 28.98 -13.38 -4.33
CA HIS A 342 30.37 -13.59 -3.86
C HIS A 342 31.09 -12.29 -3.47
N SER A 343 30.51 -11.14 -3.77
CA SER A 343 31.02 -9.83 -3.36
C SER A 343 29.90 -8.89 -2.94
N PRO A 344 30.20 -7.86 -2.12
CA PRO A 344 29.21 -6.85 -1.75
C PRO A 344 28.56 -6.15 -2.95
N GLY A 345 29.34 -5.92 -4.02
CA GLY A 345 28.84 -5.31 -5.26
C GLY A 345 27.85 -6.20 -6.00
N GLN A 346 28.11 -7.51 -6.07
CA GLN A 346 27.16 -8.48 -6.64
C GLN A 346 25.89 -8.57 -5.81
N MET A 347 26.01 -8.59 -4.48
CA MET A 347 24.84 -8.59 -3.58
C MET A 347 23.97 -7.35 -3.79
N ALA A 348 24.61 -6.17 -3.87
CA ALA A 348 23.93 -4.91 -4.11
C ALA A 348 23.23 -4.89 -5.47
N PHE A 349 23.88 -5.41 -6.51
CA PHE A 349 23.31 -5.52 -7.84
C PHE A 349 22.05 -6.41 -7.86
N TRP A 350 22.13 -7.62 -7.30
CA TRP A 350 20.98 -8.53 -7.28
C TRP A 350 19.85 -8.03 -6.38
N TRP A 351 20.17 -7.36 -5.27
CA TRP A 351 19.18 -6.70 -4.42
C TRP A 351 18.49 -5.53 -5.13
N ALA A 352 19.26 -4.71 -5.85
CA ALA A 352 18.72 -3.63 -6.68
C ALA A 352 17.84 -4.15 -7.81
N ALA A 353 18.25 -5.23 -8.49
CA ALA A 353 17.45 -5.89 -9.50
C ALA A 353 16.15 -6.46 -8.89
N TYR A 354 16.25 -7.14 -7.74
CA TYR A 354 15.07 -7.62 -7.01
C TYR A 354 14.13 -6.47 -6.70
N TYR A 355 14.59 -5.36 -6.11
CA TYR A 355 13.75 -4.20 -5.81
C TYR A 355 13.16 -3.55 -7.06
N PHE A 356 13.93 -3.42 -8.14
CA PHE A 356 13.43 -2.86 -9.40
C PHE A 356 12.21 -3.64 -9.92
N PHE A 357 12.29 -4.97 -9.88
CA PHE A 357 11.28 -5.86 -10.42
C PHE A 357 10.17 -6.18 -9.41
N THR A 358 10.51 -6.73 -8.24
CA THR A 358 9.49 -7.11 -7.26
C THR A 358 8.94 -5.91 -6.51
N VAL A 359 9.75 -4.98 -6.00
CA VAL A 359 9.19 -3.80 -5.33
C VAL A 359 8.53 -2.87 -6.36
N GLY A 360 9.11 -2.74 -7.56
CA GLY A 360 8.51 -1.98 -8.66
C GLY A 360 7.16 -2.51 -9.15
N HIS A 361 6.87 -3.81 -9.04
CA HIS A 361 5.58 -4.38 -9.47
C HIS A 361 4.37 -3.71 -8.78
N MET A 362 4.56 -3.19 -7.57
CA MET A 362 3.53 -2.50 -6.81
C MET A 362 2.98 -1.26 -7.55
N GLY A 363 3.76 -0.66 -8.46
CA GLY A 363 3.29 0.44 -9.32
C GLY A 363 2.14 0.05 -10.27
N VAL A 364 2.07 -1.22 -10.68
CA VAL A 364 0.99 -1.75 -11.55
C VAL A 364 -0.01 -2.61 -10.80
N TYR A 365 0.44 -3.29 -9.75
CA TYR A 365 -0.39 -4.20 -8.97
C TYR A 365 -1.51 -3.46 -8.25
N ILE A 366 -1.23 -2.30 -7.64
CA ILE A 366 -2.25 -1.55 -6.87
C ILE A 366 -3.45 -1.12 -7.71
N PRO A 367 -3.29 -0.41 -8.83
CA PRO A 367 -4.43 -0.08 -9.66
C PRO A 367 -5.11 -1.34 -10.20
N TYR A 368 -4.36 -2.38 -10.57
CA TYR A 368 -4.94 -3.63 -11.04
C TYR A 368 -5.79 -4.34 -9.97
N MET A 369 -5.28 -4.43 -8.74
CA MET A 369 -5.96 -5.01 -7.59
C MET A 369 -7.28 -4.29 -7.33
N LEU A 370 -7.30 -2.95 -7.35
CA LEU A 370 -8.51 -2.15 -7.11
C LEU A 370 -9.53 -2.24 -8.25
N GLU A 371 -9.08 -2.42 -9.49
CA GLU A 371 -9.96 -2.64 -10.64
C GLU A 371 -10.67 -3.98 -10.64
N ASN A 372 -10.10 -4.99 -9.97
CA ASN A 372 -10.74 -6.29 -9.81
C ASN A 372 -11.92 -6.27 -8.83
N PHE A 373 -12.10 -5.18 -8.08
CA PHE A 373 -13.19 -5.04 -7.12
C PHE A 373 -14.21 -3.98 -7.58
N PRO A 374 -15.52 -4.25 -7.47
CA PRO A 374 -16.56 -3.30 -7.83
C PRO A 374 -16.68 -2.21 -6.79
N THR A 375 -17.17 -1.04 -7.20
CA THR A 375 -17.27 0.16 -6.34
C THR A 375 -17.95 -0.13 -4.99
N ARG A 376 -18.94 -1.04 -4.96
CA ARG A 376 -19.63 -1.51 -3.75
C ARG A 376 -18.73 -2.15 -2.68
N ALA A 377 -17.65 -2.81 -3.10
CA ALA A 377 -16.80 -3.65 -2.25
C ALA A 377 -15.32 -3.31 -2.42
N ARG A 378 -14.99 -2.25 -3.17
CA ARG A 378 -13.61 -1.88 -3.50
C ARG A 378 -12.82 -1.43 -2.27
N GLY A 379 -13.41 -0.61 -1.40
CA GLY A 379 -12.77 -0.20 -0.15
C GLY A 379 -12.49 -1.40 0.74
N THR A 380 -13.49 -2.24 0.95
CA THR A 380 -13.37 -3.48 1.73
C THR A 380 -12.41 -4.52 1.12
N GLY A 381 -12.38 -4.67 -0.21
CA GLY A 381 -11.40 -5.49 -0.91
C GLY A 381 -9.99 -4.97 -0.70
N ALA A 382 -9.77 -3.66 -0.85
CA ALA A 382 -8.49 -3.02 -0.57
C ALA A 382 -8.04 -3.22 0.88
N SER A 383 -8.97 -3.17 1.84
CA SER A 383 -8.69 -3.47 3.25
C SER A 383 -8.24 -4.89 3.50
N LEU A 384 -8.90 -5.86 2.88
CA LEU A 384 -8.51 -7.25 3.03
C LEU A 384 -7.10 -7.52 2.46
N MET A 385 -6.76 -6.85 1.36
CA MET A 385 -5.39 -6.88 0.81
C MET A 385 -4.40 -6.17 1.74
N SER A 386 -4.78 -5.04 2.34
CA SER A 386 -3.94 -4.36 3.34
C SER A 386 -3.73 -5.21 4.58
N PHE A 387 -4.76 -5.90 5.07
CA PHE A 387 -4.61 -6.88 6.14
C PHE A 387 -3.59 -7.96 5.78
N ALA A 388 -3.61 -8.49 4.54
CA ALA A 388 -2.62 -9.46 4.07
C ALA A 388 -1.18 -8.95 4.18
N ASN A 389 -0.96 -7.66 3.89
CA ASN A 389 0.35 -7.01 4.02
C ASN A 389 0.87 -7.02 5.47
N TRP A 390 0.05 -6.58 6.43
CA TRP A 390 0.47 -6.48 7.83
C TRP A 390 0.52 -7.84 8.53
N ALA A 391 -0.36 -8.76 8.14
CA ALA A 391 -0.29 -10.15 8.58
C ALA A 391 1.01 -10.81 8.13
N ALA A 392 1.46 -10.51 6.91
CA ALA A 392 2.73 -10.98 6.39
C ALA A 392 3.93 -10.40 7.16
N LEU A 393 3.90 -9.12 7.52
CA LEU A 393 4.92 -8.49 8.39
C LEU A 393 5.02 -9.17 9.75
N LEU A 394 3.86 -9.43 10.39
CA LEU A 394 3.79 -10.10 11.68
C LEU A 394 4.35 -11.53 11.58
N LEU A 395 3.89 -12.30 10.58
CA LEU A 395 4.33 -13.68 10.42
C LEU A 395 5.83 -13.73 10.11
N ALA A 396 6.33 -12.88 9.22
CA ALA A 396 7.75 -12.79 8.91
C ALA A 396 8.59 -12.53 10.16
N GLY A 397 8.15 -11.63 11.05
CA GLY A 397 8.85 -11.38 12.32
C GLY A 397 8.91 -12.61 13.24
N LEU A 398 7.87 -13.45 13.23
CA LEU A 398 7.78 -14.63 14.11
C LEU A 398 8.48 -15.87 13.54
N THR A 399 8.46 -16.08 12.22
CA THR A 399 8.89 -17.34 11.59
C THR A 399 10.27 -17.26 10.96
N SER A 400 10.77 -16.06 10.63
CA SER A 400 11.99 -15.94 9.82
C SER A 400 13.23 -16.51 10.51
N GLN A 401 13.35 -16.32 11.82
CA GLN A 401 14.48 -16.87 12.59
C GLN A 401 14.45 -18.40 12.63
N TRP A 402 13.26 -18.98 12.81
CA TRP A 402 13.08 -20.43 12.79
C TRP A 402 13.45 -21.01 11.41
N MET A 403 13.00 -20.39 10.32
CA MET A 403 13.37 -20.82 8.97
C MET A 403 14.89 -20.81 8.77
N VAL A 404 15.56 -19.71 9.12
CA VAL A 404 17.02 -19.61 8.97
C VAL A 404 17.75 -20.69 9.76
N HIS A 405 17.31 -20.98 10.98
CA HIS A 405 17.92 -22.02 11.81
C HIS A 405 17.69 -23.44 11.26
N THR A 406 16.51 -23.72 10.68
CA THR A 406 16.15 -25.07 10.24
C THR A 406 16.70 -25.42 8.87
N ILE A 407 16.62 -24.50 7.90
CA ILE A 407 16.99 -24.78 6.49
C ILE A 407 18.21 -23.99 6.01
N GLY A 408 18.76 -23.10 6.83
CA GLY A 408 19.90 -22.26 6.47
C GLY A 408 19.50 -20.95 5.78
N VAL A 409 20.42 -19.98 5.83
CA VAL A 409 20.22 -18.60 5.36
C VAL A 409 19.96 -18.54 3.85
N GLU A 410 20.73 -19.27 3.05
CA GLU A 410 20.62 -19.25 1.57
C GLU A 410 19.27 -19.81 1.10
N TYR A 411 18.87 -20.98 1.61
CA TYR A 411 17.58 -21.59 1.27
C TYR A 411 16.40 -20.77 1.78
N ALA A 412 16.48 -20.20 2.99
CA ALA A 412 15.46 -19.30 3.50
C ALA A 412 15.32 -18.07 2.58
N THR A 413 16.43 -17.47 2.16
CA THR A 413 16.47 -16.33 1.24
C THR A 413 15.89 -16.69 -0.14
N PHE A 414 16.21 -17.87 -0.67
CA PHE A 414 15.64 -18.37 -1.92
C PHE A 414 14.12 -18.54 -1.83
N ILE A 415 13.60 -19.08 -0.72
CA ILE A 415 12.16 -19.19 -0.50
C ILE A 415 11.51 -17.81 -0.44
N TRP A 416 12.10 -16.88 0.31
CA TRP A 416 11.55 -15.54 0.52
C TRP A 416 11.58 -14.68 -0.74
N LEU A 417 12.60 -14.76 -1.58
CA LEU A 417 12.72 -13.90 -2.76
C LEU A 417 12.27 -14.59 -4.05
N GLY A 418 12.73 -15.82 -4.27
CA GLY A 418 12.45 -16.58 -5.49
C GLY A 418 11.04 -17.19 -5.47
N ILE A 419 10.84 -18.17 -4.60
CA ILE A 419 9.59 -18.94 -4.54
C ILE A 419 8.40 -18.05 -4.25
N ALA A 420 8.51 -17.12 -3.29
CA ALA A 420 7.43 -16.20 -2.96
C ALA A 420 6.98 -15.34 -4.16
N SER A 421 7.94 -14.81 -4.94
CA SER A 421 7.64 -14.02 -6.14
C SER A 421 6.97 -14.86 -7.23
N TRP A 422 7.39 -16.11 -7.40
CA TRP A 422 6.78 -17.01 -8.38
C TRP A 422 5.41 -17.53 -7.97
N ILE A 423 5.16 -17.74 -6.67
CA ILE A 423 3.80 -18.03 -6.16
C ILE A 423 2.89 -16.84 -6.43
N ALA A 424 3.34 -15.61 -6.12
CA ALA A 424 2.58 -14.40 -6.43
C ALA A 424 2.30 -14.26 -7.94
N CYS A 425 3.31 -14.56 -8.79
CA CYS A 425 3.15 -14.62 -10.24
C CYS A 425 2.12 -15.68 -10.67
N ALA A 426 2.17 -16.89 -10.09
CA ALA A 426 1.21 -17.97 -10.36
C ALA A 426 -0.23 -17.55 -10.01
N CYS A 427 -0.42 -16.87 -8.87
CA CYS A 427 -1.72 -16.33 -8.48
C CYS A 427 -2.26 -15.34 -9.53
N GLY A 428 -1.41 -14.46 -10.07
CA GLY A 428 -1.80 -13.53 -11.12
C GLY A 428 -2.12 -14.18 -12.48
N PHE A 429 -1.80 -15.46 -12.70
CA PHE A 429 -2.32 -16.19 -13.86
C PHE A 429 -3.79 -16.60 -13.69
N GLY A 430 -4.26 -16.77 -12.45
CA GLY A 430 -5.63 -17.15 -12.15
C GLY A 430 -6.63 -15.99 -12.09
N THR A 431 -6.17 -14.74 -12.05
CA THR A 431 -6.99 -13.53 -11.96
C THR A 431 -7.57 -13.12 -13.33
N ARG A 432 -8.45 -12.11 -13.38
CA ARG A 432 -9.10 -11.65 -14.62
C ARG A 432 -8.13 -10.87 -15.52
N LYS A 433 -8.31 -10.91 -16.85
CA LYS A 433 -7.55 -10.05 -17.78
C LYS A 433 -8.32 -8.75 -17.95
N ILE A 434 -7.71 -7.64 -17.52
CA ILE A 434 -8.29 -6.29 -17.62
C ILE A 434 -7.50 -5.54 -18.70
N LYS A 435 -8.18 -5.06 -19.74
CA LYS A 435 -7.52 -4.28 -20.80
C LYS A 435 -7.27 -2.84 -20.31
N PRO A 436 -6.15 -2.20 -20.68
CA PRO A 436 -5.93 -0.79 -20.40
C PRO A 436 -7.06 0.10 -20.94
N GLY A 437 -7.44 1.12 -20.16
CA GLY A 437 -8.39 2.13 -20.59
C GLY A 437 -9.87 1.77 -20.44
N MET A 438 -10.21 0.59 -19.90
CA MET A 438 -11.60 0.27 -19.56
C MET A 438 -12.08 1.11 -18.37
N GLU A 439 -13.33 1.56 -18.42
CA GLU A 439 -13.96 2.18 -17.25
C GLU A 439 -14.19 1.14 -16.16
N LEU A 440 -14.30 1.59 -14.90
CA LEU A 440 -14.39 0.67 -13.77
C LEU A 440 -15.67 -0.17 -13.79
N GLU A 441 -16.70 0.38 -14.41
CA GLU A 441 -18.03 -0.19 -14.56
C GLU A 441 -18.03 -1.34 -15.59
N ASP A 442 -17.26 -1.20 -16.67
CA ASP A 442 -17.16 -2.21 -17.76
C ASP A 442 -16.27 -3.41 -17.41
N ILE A 443 -15.55 -3.37 -16.29
CA ILE A 443 -14.64 -4.45 -15.88
C ILE A 443 -15.37 -5.62 -15.19
N ILE A 444 -16.58 -5.35 -14.68
CA ILE A 444 -17.25 -6.22 -13.69
C ILE A 444 -18.64 -6.66 -14.14
N THR A 445 -19.20 -6.04 -15.19
CA THR A 445 -20.22 -6.63 -16.06
C THR A 445 -19.67 -7.81 -16.84
#